data_AF-A0A0U1SEA6-F1
#
_entry.id   AF-A0A0U1SEA6-F1
#
_cell.length_a   1.000
_cell.length_b   1.000
_cell.length_c   1.000
_cell.angle_alpha   90.00
_cell.angle_beta   90.00
_cell.angle_gamma   90.00
#
_symmetry.space_group_name_H-M   'P 1'
#
loop_
_entity.id
_entity.type
_entity.pdbx_description
1 polymer ?
#
loop_
_entity_poly.entity_id
_entity_poly.type
_entity_poly.pdbx_seq_one_letter_code
_entity_poly.pdbx_strand_id
1 'polypeptide(L)' 'MMKIHCLLFLFLIIILQDNKIDVKAEWTCAGKSESCRMLSCCSGLRCECKPSPALSCYCK' A
#
# COMPACT_ATOMS: atom_id res chain seq x y z
N MET A 1 -20.87 31.60 21.40
CA MET A 1 -19.96 31.35 20.26
C MET A 1 -18.89 30.27 20.57
N MET A 2 -19.19 29.18 21.30
CA MET A 2 -18.22 28.08 21.55
C MET A 2 -18.54 26.77 20.81
N LYS A 3 -19.79 26.58 20.37
CA LYS A 3 -20.24 25.32 19.73
C LYS A 3 -19.68 25.12 18.32
N ILE A 4 -19.43 26.21 17.59
CA ILE A 4 -18.93 26.17 16.20
C ILE A 4 -17.48 25.70 16.13
N HIS A 5 -16.64 26.10 17.08
CA HIS A 5 -15.23 25.67 17.11
C HIS A 5 -15.08 24.17 17.38
N CYS A 6 -15.95 23.59 18.22
CA CYS A 6 -15.97 22.14 18.44
C CYS A 6 -16.32 21.37 17.16
N LEU A 7 -17.27 21.86 16.35
CA LEU A 7 -17.66 21.21 15.10
C LEU A 7 -16.50 21.22 14.09
N LEU A 8 -15.82 22.35 13.95
CA LEU A 8 -14.64 22.49 13.08
C LEU A 8 -13.51 21.52 13.47
N PHE A 9 -13.24 21.38 14.77
CA PHE A 9 -12.19 20.49 15.25
C PHE A 9 -12.52 19.01 15.01
N LEU A 10 -13.79 18.63 15.19
CA LEU A 10 -14.28 17.27 14.89
C LEU A 10 -14.12 16.91 13.40
N PHE A 11 -14.48 17.81 12.49
CA PHE A 11 -14.30 17.58 11.05
C PHE A 11 -12.82 17.40 10.68
N LEU A 12 -11.93 18.17 11.30
CA LEU A 12 -10.49 18.09 11.06
C LEU A 12 -9.91 16.73 11.48
N ILE A 13 -10.36 16.19 12.61
CA ILE A 13 -9.96 14.85 13.08
C ILE A 13 -10.47 13.75 12.14
N ILE A 14 -11.71 13.85 11.66
CA ILE A 14 -12.29 12.88 10.70
C ILE A 14 -11.48 12.86 9.40
N ILE A 15 -11.18 14.03 8.82
CA ILE A 15 -10.36 14.15 7.61
C ILE A 15 -8.95 13.58 7.81
N LEU A 16 -8.37 13.76 9.01
CA LEU A 16 -7.05 13.22 9.34
C LEU A 16 -7.06 11.69 9.45
N GLN A 17 -8.16 11.10 9.94
CA GLN A 17 -8.32 9.64 10.02
C GLN A 17 -8.61 9.03 8.65
N ASP A 18 -9.45 9.67 7.83
CA ASP A 18 -9.70 9.25 6.44
C ASP A 18 -8.41 9.24 5.60
N ASN A 19 -7.56 10.27 5.72
CA ASN A 19 -6.27 10.30 5.02
C ASN A 19 -5.21 9.32 5.58
N LYS A 20 -5.33 8.90 6.85
CA LYS A 20 -4.40 7.90 7.42
C LYS A 20 -4.70 6.47 6.97
N ILE A 21 -5.90 6.19 6.51
CA ILE A 21 -6.32 4.84 6.10
C ILE A 21 -5.97 4.54 4.63
N ASP A 22 -5.69 5.56 3.82
CA ASP A 22 -5.25 5.40 2.42
C ASP A 22 -3.74 5.49 2.20
N VAL A 23 -2.94 5.53 3.29
CA VAL A 23 -1.55 5.05 3.22
C VAL A 23 -1.58 3.53 3.31
N LYS A 24 -2.24 2.88 2.35
CA LYS A 24 -1.92 1.50 2.00
C LYS A 24 -0.47 1.53 1.59
N ALA A 25 0.37 1.04 2.49
CA ALA A 25 1.74 0.58 2.28
C ALA A 25 2.15 0.68 0.81
N GLU A 26 3.03 1.63 0.50
CA GLU A 26 3.87 1.56 -0.68
C GLU A 26 4.26 0.10 -0.90
N TRP A 27 3.86 -0.47 -2.03
CA TRP A 27 4.11 -1.87 -2.34
C TRP A 27 5.61 -1.98 -2.62
N THR A 28 6.40 -2.13 -1.55
CA THR A 28 7.87 -2.32 -1.61
C THR A 28 8.26 -3.68 -2.19
N CYS A 29 7.29 -4.46 -2.68
CA CYS A 29 7.48 -5.79 -3.21
C CYS A 29 6.61 -6.02 -4.45
N ALA A 30 7.13 -6.83 -5.37
CA ALA A 30 6.47 -7.21 -6.61
C ALA A 30 5.44 -8.33 -6.36
N GLY A 31 4.19 -8.09 -6.78
CA GLY A 31 3.08 -9.04 -6.76
C GLY A 31 3.15 -10.10 -7.85
N LYS A 32 2.14 -10.97 -7.93
CA LYS A 32 2.09 -12.04 -8.95
C LYS A 32 2.07 -11.43 -10.36
N SER A 33 2.96 -11.91 -11.22
CA SER A 33 3.16 -11.42 -12.59
C SER A 33 3.79 -10.03 -12.72
N GLU A 34 4.16 -9.38 -11.62
CA GLU A 34 4.95 -8.15 -11.65
C GLU A 34 6.43 -8.45 -11.86
N SER A 35 7.17 -7.45 -12.34
CA SER A 35 8.60 -7.59 -12.59
C SER A 35 9.39 -7.55 -11.27
N CYS A 36 10.20 -8.58 -11.03
CA CYS A 36 11.19 -8.66 -9.96
C CYS A 36 12.59 -8.15 -10.38
N ARG A 37 12.68 -7.34 -11.44
CA ARG A 37 13.96 -6.77 -11.87
C ARG A 37 14.51 -5.71 -10.91
N MET A 38 13.60 -4.93 -10.29
CA MET A 38 13.94 -3.85 -9.35
C MET A 38 13.43 -4.12 -7.93
N LEU A 39 12.39 -4.93 -7.77
CA LEU A 39 11.74 -5.20 -6.48
C LEU A 39 11.77 -6.70 -6.18
N SER A 40 11.92 -7.06 -4.91
CA SER A 40 11.79 -8.46 -4.48
C SER A 40 10.32 -8.88 -4.52
N CYS A 41 10.03 -10.16 -4.81
CA CYS A 41 8.66 -10.66 -4.77
C CYS A 41 8.10 -10.64 -3.35
N CYS A 42 6.81 -10.35 -3.20
CA CYS A 42 6.18 -10.33 -1.89
C CYS A 42 6.22 -11.71 -1.20
N SER A 43 6.85 -11.76 -0.02
CA SER A 43 7.13 -13.01 0.73
C SER A 43 5.90 -13.70 1.31
N GLY A 44 4.75 -13.00 1.39
CA GLY A 44 3.51 -13.52 1.99
C GLY A 44 2.82 -14.63 1.18
N LEU A 45 3.19 -14.84 -0.08
CA LEU A 45 2.49 -15.71 -1.02
C LEU A 45 3.36 -16.83 -1.64
N ARG A 46 4.50 -17.19 -1.02
CA ARG A 46 5.48 -18.13 -1.60
C ARG A 46 5.83 -17.78 -3.05
N CYS A 47 6.03 -16.48 -3.30
CA CYS A 47 6.40 -15.98 -4.62
C CYS A 47 7.91 -16.10 -4.83
N GLU A 48 8.30 -16.69 -5.95
CA GLU A 48 9.69 -16.74 -6.40
C GLU A 48 9.85 -15.91 -7.66
N CYS A 49 10.97 -15.20 -7.78
CA CYS A 49 11.34 -14.56 -9.03
C CYS A 49 11.81 -15.63 -10.02
N LYS A 50 11.11 -15.80 -11.14
CA LYS A 50 11.50 -16.75 -12.19
C LYS A 50 12.20 -16.03 -13.34
N PRO A 51 13.20 -16.66 -13.97
CA PRO A 51 13.84 -16.12 -15.16
C PRO A 51 12.85 -16.17 -16.33
N SER A 52 12.17 -15.06 -16.56
CA SER A 52 11.35 -14.76 -17.74
C SER A 52 11.99 -13.57 -18.47
N PRO A 53 11.64 -13.28 -19.74
CA PRO A 53 12.15 -12.09 -20.44
C PRO A 53 11.92 -10.76 -19.70
N ALA A 54 11.00 -10.73 -18.73
CA ALA A 54 10.73 -9.57 -17.88
C ALA A 54 11.18 -9.74 -16.40
N LEU A 55 11.83 -10.86 -16.03
CA LEU A 55 12.02 -11.33 -14.63
C LEU A 55 10.72 -11.18 -13.83
N SER A 56 9.86 -12.19 -13.81
CA SER A 56 8.52 -12.06 -13.22
C SER A 56 8.38 -12.84 -11.91
N CYS A 57 7.65 -12.26 -10.96
CA CYS A 57 7.27 -12.93 -9.72
C CYS A 57 6.18 -13.98 -9.99
N TYR A 58 6.47 -15.22 -9.62
CA TYR A 58 5.54 -16.33 -9.71
C TYR A 58 5.19 -16.83 -8.32
N CYS A 59 3.92 -16.70 -7.95
CA CYS A 59 3.37 -17.20 -6.69
C CYS A 59 2.63 -18.51 -6.96
N LYS A 60 3.00 -19.55 -6.20
CA LYS A 60 2.32 -20.86 -6.23
C LYS A 60 0.92 -20.75 -5.63
#